data_AF-A0A2R6HSR4-F1
#
_entry.id   AF-A0A2R6HSR4-F1
#
_cell.length_a   1.000
_cell.length_b   1.000
_cell.length_c   1.000
_cell.angle_alpha   90.00
_cell.angle_beta   90.00
_cell.angle_gamma   90.00
#
_symmetry.space_group_name_H-M   'P 1'
#
loop_
_entity.id
_entity.type
_entity.pdbx_description
1 polymer ?
#
loop_
_entity_poly.entity_id
_entity_poly.type
_entity_poly.pdbx_seq_one_letter_code
_entity_poly.pdbx_strand_id
1 'polypeptide(L)' 'DRVRLTGGLRVFLETCPACEGVLAFDTETRESCCTSREVAAVSCESCGARLFESPVDTDALAA' A
#
# COMPACT_ATOMS: atom_id res chain seq x y z
N ASP A 1 -25.24 13.61 0.53
CA ASP A 1 -24.28 13.21 1.57
C ASP A 1 -23.13 12.40 1.01
N ARG A 2 -21.88 12.85 1.23
CA ARG A 2 -20.67 12.07 0.94
C ARG A 2 -19.98 11.82 2.27
N VAL A 3 -19.92 10.56 2.71
CA VAL A 3 -19.13 10.16 3.89
C VAL A 3 -17.67 10.41 3.55
N ARG A 4 -17.04 11.38 4.22
CA ARG A 4 -15.59 11.57 4.17
C ARG A 4 -14.98 10.68 5.25
N LEU A 5 -14.40 9.55 4.84
CA LEU A 5 -13.63 8.69 5.71
C LEU A 5 -12.29 9.40 6.01
N THR A 6 -12.17 10.03 7.17
CA THR A 6 -10.92 10.67 7.64
C THR A 6 -10.08 9.77 8.56
N GLY A 7 -10.41 8.49 8.64
CA GLY A 7 -9.68 7.50 9.44
C GLY A 7 -9.20 6.33 8.59
N GLY A 8 -8.03 5.78 8.91
CA GLY A 8 -7.49 4.59 8.27
C GLY A 8 -8.43 3.40 8.46
N LEU A 9 -8.91 2.83 7.36
CA LEU A 9 -9.71 1.61 7.38
C LEU A 9 -8.79 0.43 7.69
N ARG A 10 -9.02 -0.24 8.83
CA ARG A 10 -8.30 -1.48 9.15
C ARG A 10 -8.88 -2.61 8.32
N VAL A 11 -8.19 -2.97 7.24
CA VAL A 11 -8.52 -4.15 6.44
C VAL A 11 -7.49 -5.23 6.78
N PHE A 12 -7.96 -6.36 7.30
CA PHE A 12 -7.11 -7.53 7.58
C PHE A 12 -7.20 -8.47 6.38
N LEU A 13 -6.38 -8.23 5.35
CA LEU A 13 -6.28 -9.11 4.19
C LEU A 13 -5.20 -10.17 4.44
N GLU A 14 -5.60 -11.42 4.50
CA GLU A 14 -4.68 -12.57 4.57
C GLU A 14 -4.36 -13.11 3.17
N THR A 15 -5.28 -12.98 2.21
CA THR A 15 -5.14 -13.42 0.82
C THR A 15 -5.68 -12.38 -0.16
N CYS A 16 -5.30 -12.49 -1.43
CA CYS A 16 -5.76 -11.59 -2.47
C CYS A 16 -7.27 -11.75 -2.74
N PRO A 17 -8.08 -10.69 -2.61
CA PRO A 17 -9.52 -10.78 -2.85
C PRO A 17 -9.89 -10.99 -4.32
N ALA A 18 -8.94 -10.83 -5.25
CA ALA A 18 -9.16 -11.00 -6.68
C ALA A 18 -8.88 -12.43 -7.19
N CYS A 19 -7.99 -13.18 -6.53
CA CYS A 19 -7.55 -14.49 -7.03
C CYS A 19 -7.11 -15.47 -5.92
N GLU A 20 -7.32 -15.12 -4.65
CA GLU A 20 -6.95 -15.91 -3.47
C GLU A 20 -5.45 -16.18 -3.33
N GLY A 21 -4.61 -15.52 -4.15
CA GLY A 21 -3.16 -15.63 -4.13
C GLY A 21 -2.50 -15.00 -2.91
N VAL A 22 -1.22 -15.32 -2.73
CA VAL A 22 -0.38 -14.80 -1.65
C VAL A 22 -0.14 -13.30 -1.81
N LEU A 23 -0.13 -12.59 -0.68
CA LEU A 23 0.19 -11.17 -0.60
C LEU A 23 1.63 -10.97 -0.16
N ALA A 24 2.34 -10.10 -0.87
CA ALA A 24 3.66 -9.61 -0.53
C ALA A 24 3.57 -8.20 0.05
N PHE A 25 4.43 -7.93 1.02
CA PHE A 25 4.56 -6.65 1.72
C PHE A 25 5.96 -6.12 1.49
N ASP A 26 6.05 -4.99 0.79
CA ASP A 26 7.33 -4.45 0.35
C ASP A 26 7.36 -2.94 0.52
N THR A 27 8.57 -2.40 0.66
CA THR A 27 8.84 -0.97 0.58
C THR A 27 9.56 -0.69 -0.74
N GLU A 28 9.04 0.23 -1.54
CA GLU A 28 9.62 0.59 -2.84
C GLU A 28 9.61 2.10 -3.09
N THR A 29 10.49 2.57 -3.97
CA THR A 29 10.47 3.96 -4.44
C THR A 29 9.51 4.09 -5.59
N ARG A 30 8.50 4.95 -5.44
CA ARG A 30 7.57 5.30 -6.51
C ARG A 30 7.92 6.65 -7.11
N GLU A 31 8.26 6.60 -8.39
CA GLU A 31 8.40 7.77 -9.24
C GLU A 31 7.04 8.15 -9.80
N SER A 32 6.70 9.43 -9.66
CA SER A 32 5.65 10.09 -10.44
C SER A 32 6.28 11.18 -11.29
N CYS A 33 5.49 11.81 -12.17
CA CYS A 33 5.98 12.83 -13.09
C CYS A 33 6.73 14.02 -12.44
N CYS A 34 6.54 14.26 -11.14
CA CYS A 34 7.13 15.42 -10.45
C CYS A 34 7.65 15.10 -9.04
N THR A 35 7.51 13.88 -8.54
CA THR A 35 7.97 13.51 -7.20
C THR A 35 8.38 12.05 -7.15
N SER A 36 9.45 11.78 -6.40
CA SER A 36 9.86 10.47 -5.94
C SER A 36 9.55 10.36 -4.45
N ARG A 37 9.02 9.22 -4.03
CA ARG A 37 8.81 8.93 -2.61
C ARG A 37 8.84 7.44 -2.34
N GLU A 38 9.28 7.09 -1.14
CA GLU A 38 9.21 5.74 -0.64
C GLU A 38 7.77 5.41 -0.20
N VAL A 39 7.29 4.23 -0.59
CA VAL A 39 5.96 3.74 -0.26
C VAL A 39 6.01 2.33 0.28
N ALA A 40 5.20 2.07 1.29
CA ALA A 40 4.89 0.72 1.72
C ALA A 40 3.71 0.20 0.88
N ALA A 41 3.84 -1.02 0.37
CA ALA A 41 2.96 -1.60 -0.62
C ALA A 41 2.47 -2.99 -0.19
N VAL A 42 1.23 -3.30 -0.53
CA VAL A 42 0.72 -4.68 -0.50
C VAL A 42 0.29 -5.08 -1.90
N SER A 43 0.91 -6.13 -2.42
CA SER A 43 0.70 -6.61 -3.79
C SER A 43 0.46 -8.11 -3.81
N CYS A 44 -0.37 -8.59 -4.72
CA CYS A 44 -0.53 -10.02 -4.92
C CYS A 44 0.57 -10.56 -5.85
N GLU A 45 1.28 -11.60 -5.41
CA GLU A 45 2.34 -12.23 -6.19
C GLU A 45 1.81 -13.00 -7.41
N SER A 46 0.55 -13.46 -7.35
CA SER A 46 -0.04 -14.30 -8.40
C SER A 46 -0.62 -13.50 -9.56
N CYS A 47 -1.35 -12.41 -9.28
CA CYS A 47 -2.03 -11.61 -10.31
C CYS A 47 -1.49 -10.18 -10.46
N GLY A 48 -0.54 -9.77 -9.61
CA GLY A 48 0.02 -8.42 -9.63
C GLY A 48 -0.93 -7.33 -9.12
N ALA A 49 -2.08 -7.70 -8.55
CA ALA A 49 -3.03 -6.71 -8.01
C ALA A 49 -2.38 -5.91 -6.89
N ARG A 50 -2.45 -4.58 -6.99
CA ARG A 50 -1.98 -3.68 -5.94
C ARG A 50 -3.14 -3.30 -5.04
N LEU A 51 -3.08 -3.75 -3.79
CA LEU A 51 -4.19 -3.65 -2.84
C LEU A 51 -4.07 -2.45 -1.91
N PHE A 52 -2.84 -2.09 -1.55
CA PHE A 52 -2.57 -0.94 -0.67
C PHE A 52 -1.25 -0.27 -1.02
N GLU A 53 -1.21 1.05 -0.87
CA GLU A 53 0.00 1.88 -0.98
C GLU A 53 -0.13 3.04 0.01
N SER A 54 0.90 3.26 0.83
CA SER A 54 1.01 4.43 1.69
C SER A 54 2.42 5.01 1.64
N PRO A 55 2.59 6.33 1.60
CA PRO A 55 3.90 6.94 1.81
C PRO A 55 4.49 6.49 3.15
N VAL A 56 5.79 6.30 3.18
CA VAL A 56 6.58 6.06 4.40
C VAL A 56 7.27 7.36 4.77
N ASP A 57 7.06 7.83 5.99
CA ASP A 57 7.81 8.95 6.55
C ASP A 57 9.16 8.43 7.06
N THR A 58 10.14 8.34 6.15
CA THR A 58 11.47 7.83 6.45
C THR A 58 12.22 8.69 7.49
N ASP A 59 11.92 9.98 7.55
CA ASP A 59 12.46 10.89 8.58
C ASP A 59 11.93 10.59 9.99
N ALA A 60 10.71 10.05 10.11
CA ALA A 60 10.11 9.72 11.41
C ALA A 60 10.65 8.41 12.01
N LEU A 61 11.23 7.52 11.19
CA LEU A 61 11.86 6.28 11.63
C LEU A 61 13.33 6.45 12.07
N ALA A 62 13.95 7.57 11.70
CA ALA A 62 15.36 7.86 11.98
C ALA A 62 15.61 8.67 13.27
N ALA A 63 14.55 9.07 13.98
CA ALA A 63 14.57 9.83 15.24
C ALA A 63 14.31 8.93 16.45
#